data_AF-A0A934EI31-F1
#
_entry.id   AF-A0A934EI31-F1
#
_cell.length_a   1.000
_cell.length_b   1.000
_cell.length_c   1.000
_cell.angle_alpha   90.00
_cell.angle_beta   90.00
_cell.angle_gamma   90.00
#
_symmetry.space_group_name_H-M   'P 1'
#
loop_
_entity.id
_entity.type
_entity.pdbx_description
1 polymer ?
#
loop_
_entity_poly.entity_id
_entity_poly.type
_entity_poly.pdbx_seq_one_letter_code
_entity_poly.pdbx_strand_id
1 'polypeptide(L)'
;MDDFGEFNKRLRSLSIQELKQMLASAGMPTDVKKLADTALEAMEALVTVSPGDSKHLTALGYIGYLASLPWKKSAANKPDLQGVETILNKHVHDQGSRRKILEHLSGMFKDDYKKPRILVVDDERIALESLTYILEREDYTVVTARSGAEAIDKLKTSDIDLVITDLIMGEIDGTAIIQETISKYPGTRVIMITGYATVDTAVQALRMGAFHYIEKPVRVDDLLSSVKDALRQKYSNGKRNVLCFEGPSREAHISLGKMIAIALDRKFINMSLSEMKVESEVIGLGRTAEDARPGRIIDEIRLAGAADPLFMLEGLDTAAGDFSGDFSSVLMEALSPLRNRNFTDRYLDVPFDLSGVIFIVTAEDAENIQSPLRDILEVVKL
;
A
#
# COMPACT_ATOMS: atom_id res chain seq x y z
N MET A 1 -13.75 14.97 -22.65
CA MET A 1 -15.20 14.78 -22.42
C MET A 1 -15.34 14.47 -20.94
N ASP A 2 -16.17 15.19 -20.19
CA ASP A 2 -16.30 15.00 -18.74
C ASP A 2 -17.00 13.67 -18.45
N ASP A 3 -16.21 12.60 -18.28
CA ASP A 3 -16.70 11.24 -18.05
C ASP A 3 -17.48 11.14 -16.72
N PHE A 4 -17.08 11.90 -15.69
CA PHE A 4 -17.77 11.92 -14.41
C PHE A 4 -19.16 12.55 -14.49
N GLY A 5 -19.29 13.66 -15.23
CA GLY A 5 -20.59 14.27 -15.54
C GLY A 5 -21.50 13.33 -16.34
N GLU A 6 -20.95 12.61 -17.32
CA GLU A 6 -21.71 11.63 -18.12
C GLU A 6 -22.13 10.41 -17.28
N PHE A 7 -21.24 9.91 -16.43
CA PHE A 7 -21.49 8.85 -15.47
C PHE A 7 -22.65 9.20 -14.53
N ASN A 8 -22.61 10.38 -13.91
CA ASN A 8 -23.70 10.86 -13.05
C ASN A 8 -25.03 11.00 -13.80
N LYS A 9 -24.99 11.36 -15.09
CA LYS A 9 -26.18 11.39 -15.94
C LYS A 9 -26.80 10.01 -16.14
N ARG A 10 -25.96 8.98 -16.36
CA ARG A 10 -26.41 7.58 -16.51
C ARG A 10 -26.97 7.01 -15.20
N LEU A 11 -26.42 7.37 -14.05
CA LEU A 11 -26.94 6.94 -12.75
C LEU A 11 -28.40 7.39 -12.53
N ARG A 12 -28.81 8.54 -13.07
CA ARG A 12 -30.19 9.07 -12.94
C ARG A 12 -31.24 8.20 -13.62
N SER A 13 -30.86 7.33 -14.55
CA SER A 13 -31.79 6.39 -15.18
C SER A 13 -31.89 5.04 -14.48
N LEU A 14 -31.05 4.79 -13.46
CA LEU A 14 -31.08 3.52 -12.71
C LEU A 14 -32.21 3.53 -11.68
N SER A 15 -32.84 2.38 -11.53
CA SER A 15 -33.75 2.09 -10.43
C SER A 15 -32.97 1.85 -9.12
N ILE A 16 -33.66 2.03 -7.99
CA ILE A 16 -33.11 1.71 -6.67
C ILE A 16 -32.70 0.22 -6.58
N GLN A 17 -33.45 -0.69 -7.23
CA GLN A 17 -33.11 -2.11 -7.24
C GLN A 17 -31.81 -2.40 -7.99
N GLU A 18 -31.59 -1.75 -9.14
CA GLU A 18 -30.33 -1.86 -9.89
C GLU A 18 -29.15 -1.31 -9.06
N LEU A 19 -29.33 -0.18 -8.36
CA LEU A 19 -28.30 0.38 -7.49
C LEU A 19 -27.96 -0.56 -6.31
N LYS A 20 -28.97 -1.18 -5.69
CA LYS A 20 -28.78 -2.21 -4.64
C LYS A 20 -27.99 -3.41 -5.17
N GLN A 21 -28.30 -3.85 -6.39
CA GLN A 21 -27.58 -4.95 -7.02
C GLN A 21 -26.12 -4.61 -7.29
N MET A 22 -25.84 -3.41 -7.83
CA MET A 22 -24.47 -2.93 -8.04
C MET A 22 -23.67 -2.92 -6.73
N LEU A 23 -24.25 -2.35 -5.66
CA LEU A 23 -23.62 -2.32 -4.33
C LEU A 23 -23.35 -3.71 -3.75
N ALA A 24 -24.23 -4.68 -4.00
CA ALA A 24 -24.04 -6.05 -3.54
C ALA A 24 -22.90 -6.75 -4.29
N SER A 25 -22.72 -6.46 -5.58
CA SER A 25 -21.67 -7.05 -6.42
C SER A 25 -20.30 -6.37 -6.32
N ALA A 26 -20.23 -5.13 -5.84
CA ALA A 26 -19.01 -4.31 -5.86
C ALA A 26 -17.84 -4.88 -5.03
N GLY A 27 -18.12 -5.79 -4.08
CA GLY A 27 -17.07 -6.45 -3.29
C GLY A 27 -16.38 -5.53 -2.28
N MET A 28 -17.07 -4.50 -1.81
CA MET A 28 -16.59 -3.50 -0.85
C MET A 28 -16.09 -4.12 0.47
N PRO A 29 -15.09 -3.49 1.14
CA PRO A 29 -14.80 -3.75 2.54
C PRO A 29 -16.02 -3.55 3.43
N THR A 30 -16.11 -4.28 4.53
CA THR A 30 -17.27 -4.29 5.44
C THR A 30 -17.68 -2.89 5.90
N ASP A 31 -16.72 -2.04 6.26
CA ASP A 31 -17.02 -0.70 6.78
C ASP A 31 -17.51 0.24 5.68
N VAL A 32 -16.93 0.15 4.47
CA VAL A 32 -17.40 0.90 3.29
C VAL A 32 -18.81 0.44 2.89
N LYS A 33 -19.07 -0.87 2.96
CA LYS A 33 -20.39 -1.44 2.64
C LYS A 33 -21.47 -0.92 3.59
N LYS A 34 -21.21 -0.91 4.90
CA LYS A 34 -22.14 -0.33 5.90
C LYS A 34 -22.42 1.15 5.63
N LEU A 35 -21.39 1.91 5.27
CA LEU A 35 -21.53 3.32 4.93
C LEU A 35 -22.39 3.51 3.69
N ALA A 36 -22.15 2.73 2.64
CA ALA A 36 -22.94 2.78 1.40
C ALA A 36 -24.41 2.40 1.65
N ASP A 37 -24.67 1.38 2.47
CA ASP A 37 -26.02 0.96 2.83
C ASP A 37 -26.75 2.05 3.65
N THR A 38 -26.06 2.68 4.60
CA THR A 38 -26.62 3.82 5.37
C THR A 38 -26.94 5.01 4.47
N ALA A 39 -26.05 5.34 3.54
CA ALA A 39 -26.26 6.42 2.58
C ALA A 39 -27.45 6.13 1.65
N LEU A 40 -27.63 4.87 1.26
CA LEU A 40 -28.76 4.42 0.45
C LEU A 40 -30.10 4.57 1.18
N GLU A 41 -30.18 4.14 2.45
CA GLU A 41 -31.38 4.30 3.28
C GLU A 41 -31.76 5.78 3.43
N ALA A 42 -30.77 6.65 3.69
CA ALA A 42 -30.98 8.09 3.77
C ALA A 42 -31.46 8.68 2.44
N MET A 43 -30.90 8.21 1.31
CA MET A 43 -31.32 8.61 -0.02
C MET A 43 -32.77 8.20 -0.33
N GLU A 44 -33.16 6.97 0.01
CA GLU A 44 -34.52 6.46 -0.18
C GLU A 44 -35.55 7.29 0.60
N ALA A 45 -35.23 7.67 1.84
CA ALA A 45 -36.07 8.55 2.64
C ALA A 45 -36.27 9.92 1.97
N LEU A 46 -35.23 10.50 1.37
CA LEU A 46 -35.31 11.80 0.68
C LEU A 46 -36.17 11.76 -0.59
N VAL A 47 -36.17 10.65 -1.34
CA VAL A 47 -37.03 10.47 -2.53
C VAL A 47 -38.51 10.61 -2.17
N THR A 48 -38.91 10.13 -0.99
CA THR A 48 -40.32 10.24 -0.55
C THR A 48 -40.76 11.67 -0.25
N VAL A 49 -39.82 12.58 -0.01
CA VAL A 49 -40.07 13.96 0.39
C VAL A 49 -39.93 14.93 -0.79
N SER A 50 -38.82 14.84 -1.55
CA SER A 50 -38.50 15.75 -2.67
C SER A 50 -37.65 15.04 -3.74
N PRO A 51 -38.27 14.33 -4.71
CA PRO A 51 -37.55 13.71 -5.82
C PRO A 51 -36.77 14.75 -6.63
N GLY A 52 -35.47 14.54 -6.84
CA GLY A 52 -34.63 15.42 -7.66
C GLY A 52 -34.02 16.63 -6.94
N ASP A 53 -34.13 16.72 -5.60
CA ASP A 53 -33.36 17.68 -4.81
C ASP A 53 -31.84 17.44 -4.98
N SER A 54 -31.05 18.51 -4.88
CA SER A 54 -29.58 18.50 -4.96
C SER A 54 -28.98 17.45 -4.03
N LYS A 55 -29.51 17.32 -2.80
CA LYS A 55 -29.07 16.31 -1.83
C LYS A 55 -29.28 14.87 -2.31
N HIS A 56 -30.41 14.62 -2.97
CA HIS A 56 -30.70 13.30 -3.54
C HIS A 56 -29.74 12.98 -4.69
N LEU A 57 -29.48 13.95 -5.58
CA LEU A 57 -28.56 13.77 -6.71
C LEU A 57 -27.11 13.56 -6.26
N THR A 58 -26.65 14.28 -5.24
CA THR A 58 -25.31 14.08 -4.66
C THR A 58 -25.18 12.71 -4.00
N ALA A 59 -26.21 12.26 -3.25
CA ALA A 59 -26.21 10.93 -2.65
C ALA A 59 -26.20 9.83 -3.72
N LEU A 60 -27.03 9.96 -4.77
CA LEU A 60 -27.06 9.02 -5.90
C LEU A 60 -25.70 8.92 -6.60
N GLY A 61 -25.09 10.06 -6.90
CA GLY A 61 -23.76 10.13 -7.51
C GLY A 61 -22.72 9.42 -6.65
N TYR A 62 -22.68 9.71 -5.36
CA TYR A 62 -21.75 9.09 -4.42
C TYR A 62 -21.93 7.57 -4.32
N ILE A 63 -23.16 7.10 -4.09
CA ILE A 63 -23.46 5.67 -3.96
C ILE A 63 -23.13 4.93 -5.26
N GLY A 64 -23.54 5.48 -6.40
CA GLY A 64 -23.23 4.91 -7.70
C GLY A 64 -21.74 4.86 -7.96
N TYR A 65 -20.99 5.89 -7.54
CA TYR A 65 -19.53 5.91 -7.66
C TYR A 65 -18.88 4.82 -6.81
N LEU A 66 -19.23 4.69 -5.52
CA LEU A 66 -18.76 3.60 -4.68
C LEU A 66 -19.06 2.24 -5.32
N ALA A 67 -20.28 2.04 -5.82
CA ALA A 67 -20.72 0.80 -6.43
C ALA A 67 -19.96 0.45 -7.73
N SER A 68 -19.42 1.45 -8.42
CA SER A 68 -18.67 1.28 -9.67
C SER A 68 -17.18 1.01 -9.48
N LEU A 69 -16.65 1.25 -8.27
CA LEU A 69 -15.22 1.04 -8.00
C LEU A 69 -14.88 -0.45 -7.89
N PRO A 70 -13.72 -0.88 -8.44
CA PRO A 70 -13.23 -2.24 -8.29
C PRO A 70 -12.57 -2.38 -6.90
N TRP A 71 -13.33 -2.78 -5.88
CA TRP A 71 -12.80 -2.92 -4.51
C TRP A 71 -11.94 -4.19 -4.30
N LYS A 72 -12.15 -5.20 -5.14
CA LYS A 72 -11.40 -6.45 -5.09
C LYS A 72 -10.29 -6.45 -6.13
N LYS A 73 -9.08 -6.79 -5.67
CA LYS A 73 -7.95 -7.10 -6.55
C LYS A 73 -8.31 -8.31 -7.43
N SER A 74 -7.74 -8.36 -8.62
CA SER A 74 -7.95 -9.49 -9.52
C SER A 74 -7.47 -10.77 -8.83
N ALA A 75 -8.17 -11.88 -9.07
CA ALA A 75 -7.69 -13.18 -8.57
C ALA A 75 -6.28 -13.40 -9.11
N ALA A 76 -5.33 -13.71 -8.23
CA ALA A 76 -3.91 -13.77 -8.54
C ALA A 76 -3.62 -14.82 -9.65
N ASN A 77 -3.64 -14.38 -10.91
CA ASN A 77 -2.99 -15.11 -11.97
C ASN A 77 -1.49 -14.95 -11.76
N LYS A 78 -0.76 -16.05 -11.89
CA LYS A 78 0.70 -16.02 -11.76
C LYS A 78 1.27 -15.12 -12.87
N PRO A 79 2.02 -14.06 -12.54
CA PRO A 79 2.58 -13.17 -13.55
C PRO A 79 3.54 -13.91 -14.49
N ASP A 80 3.51 -13.61 -15.79
CA ASP A 80 4.46 -14.17 -16.75
C ASP A 80 5.79 -13.39 -16.70
N LEU A 81 6.57 -13.63 -15.64
CA LEU A 81 7.89 -13.03 -15.47
C LEU A 81 8.87 -13.43 -16.59
N GLN A 82 8.69 -14.58 -17.22
CA GLN A 82 9.50 -15.03 -18.35
C GLN A 82 9.14 -14.26 -19.62
N GLY A 83 7.86 -13.95 -19.82
CA GLY A 83 7.38 -13.01 -20.83
C GLY A 83 7.95 -11.61 -20.65
N VAL A 84 7.97 -11.11 -19.40
CA VAL A 84 8.62 -9.83 -19.06
C VAL A 84 10.11 -9.84 -19.43
N GLU A 85 10.85 -10.87 -19.02
CA GLU A 85 12.27 -11.02 -19.38
C GLU A 85 12.49 -11.02 -20.90
N THR A 86 11.61 -11.71 -21.65
CA THR A 86 11.65 -11.76 -23.11
C THR A 86 11.44 -10.36 -23.73
N ILE A 87 10.46 -9.61 -23.23
CA ILE A 87 10.17 -8.23 -23.66
C ILE A 87 11.38 -7.33 -23.39
N LEU A 88 11.95 -7.42 -22.19
CA LEU A 88 13.11 -6.64 -21.76
C LEU A 88 14.33 -6.94 -22.63
N ASN A 89 14.61 -8.21 -22.92
CA ASN A 89 15.73 -8.61 -23.80
C ASN A 89 15.61 -8.07 -25.23
N LYS A 90 14.39 -7.81 -25.70
CA LYS A 90 14.14 -7.27 -27.04
C LYS A 90 14.20 -5.74 -27.11
N HIS A 91 13.76 -5.04 -26.06
CA HIS A 91 13.53 -3.58 -26.12
C HIS A 91 14.46 -2.75 -25.22
N VAL A 92 15.19 -3.38 -24.30
CA VAL A 92 16.14 -2.70 -23.41
C VAL A 92 17.55 -3.21 -23.69
N HIS A 93 18.40 -2.34 -24.22
CA HIS A 93 19.76 -2.72 -24.63
C HIS A 93 20.68 -3.01 -23.44
N ASP A 94 20.64 -2.15 -22.41
CA ASP A 94 21.50 -2.31 -21.24
C ASP A 94 21.12 -3.52 -20.39
N GLN A 95 22.09 -4.38 -20.09
CA GLN A 95 21.88 -5.57 -19.25
C GLN A 95 21.58 -5.18 -17.79
N GLY A 96 22.18 -4.10 -17.29
CA GLY A 96 21.95 -3.60 -15.93
C GLY A 96 20.50 -3.15 -15.74
N SER A 97 19.97 -2.38 -16.68
CA SER A 97 18.59 -1.90 -16.71
C SER A 97 17.58 -3.04 -16.80
N ARG A 98 17.82 -4.03 -17.68
CA ARG A 98 16.98 -5.25 -17.76
C ARG A 98 16.90 -5.98 -16.42
N ARG A 99 18.07 -6.23 -15.81
CA ARG A 99 18.16 -6.93 -14.53
C ARG A 99 17.42 -6.18 -13.42
N LYS A 100 17.61 -4.85 -13.32
CA LYS A 100 16.92 -4.03 -12.31
C LYS A 100 15.40 -4.07 -12.46
N ILE A 101 14.88 -3.89 -13.69
CA ILE A 101 13.44 -3.95 -13.93
C ILE A 101 12.89 -5.33 -13.57
N LEU A 102 13.56 -6.40 -14.00
CA LEU A 102 13.13 -7.76 -13.70
C LEU A 102 13.20 -8.09 -12.21
N GLU A 103 14.26 -7.67 -11.51
CA GLU A 103 14.43 -7.84 -10.06
C GLU A 103 13.34 -7.08 -9.28
N HIS A 104 13.07 -5.83 -9.67
CA HIS A 104 12.02 -5.01 -9.08
C HIS A 104 10.65 -5.68 -9.23
N LEU A 105 10.24 -5.98 -10.47
CA LEU A 105 8.95 -6.59 -10.74
C LEU A 105 8.83 -7.97 -10.08
N SER A 106 9.86 -8.82 -10.20
CA SER A 106 9.88 -10.11 -9.51
C SER A 106 9.75 -9.95 -7.99
N GLY A 107 10.38 -8.92 -7.42
CA GLY A 107 10.26 -8.57 -6.01
C GLY A 107 8.84 -8.20 -5.59
N MET A 108 8.05 -7.57 -6.45
CA MET A 108 6.65 -7.24 -6.16
C MET A 108 5.79 -8.49 -6.05
N PHE A 109 6.05 -9.50 -6.88
CA PHE A 109 5.27 -10.75 -6.90
C PHE A 109 5.84 -11.88 -6.04
N LYS A 110 7.08 -11.74 -5.55
CA LYS A 110 7.66 -12.64 -4.53
C LYS A 110 6.96 -12.50 -3.17
N ASP A 111 6.33 -11.34 -2.92
CA ASP A 111 5.70 -10.99 -1.64
C ASP A 111 4.17 -11.13 -1.64
N ASP A 112 3.56 -11.50 -2.76
CA ASP A 112 2.15 -11.89 -2.78
C ASP A 112 2.00 -13.24 -2.05
N TYR A 113 1.69 -13.13 -0.74
CA TYR A 113 1.40 -14.19 0.24
C TYR A 113 2.55 -14.82 1.03
N LYS A 114 3.57 -14.05 1.45
CA LYS A 114 4.27 -14.45 2.68
C LYS A 114 3.72 -13.66 3.87
N LYS A 115 2.82 -14.29 4.63
CA LYS A 115 2.40 -13.78 5.94
C LYS A 115 3.67 -13.52 6.76
N PRO A 116 3.89 -12.29 7.27
CA PRO A 116 5.07 -11.99 8.06
C PRO A 116 5.21 -12.98 9.20
N ARG A 117 6.40 -13.56 9.34
CA ARG A 117 6.72 -14.56 10.36
C ARG A 117 7.30 -13.86 11.57
N ILE A 118 6.56 -13.85 12.67
CA ILE A 118 6.96 -13.22 13.93
C ILE A 118 7.41 -14.31 14.90
N LEU A 119 8.65 -14.21 15.39
CA LEU A 119 9.14 -15.06 16.47
C LEU A 119 8.84 -14.42 17.82
N VAL A 120 7.98 -15.05 18.63
CA VAL A 120 7.67 -14.63 20.00
C VAL A 120 8.47 -15.47 20.98
N VAL A 121 9.26 -14.83 21.83
CA VAL A 121 10.13 -15.48 22.81
C VAL A 121 9.74 -15.04 24.22
N ASP A 122 9.25 -15.98 25.02
CA ASP A 122 8.86 -15.75 26.41
C ASP A 122 8.87 -17.08 27.16
N ASP A 123 9.42 -17.13 28.38
CA ASP A 123 9.49 -18.36 29.18
C ASP A 123 8.13 -18.68 29.85
N GLU A 124 7.30 -17.67 30.07
CA GLU A 124 5.94 -17.77 30.57
C GLU A 124 4.96 -18.20 29.46
N ARG A 125 4.42 -19.41 29.61
CA ARG A 125 3.48 -19.98 28.64
C ARG A 125 2.25 -19.09 28.39
N ILE A 126 1.76 -18.43 29.43
CA ILE A 126 0.54 -17.60 29.37
C ILE A 126 0.80 -16.35 28.51
N ALA A 127 1.94 -15.68 28.69
CA ALA A 127 2.30 -14.51 27.90
C ALA A 127 2.48 -14.88 26.42
N LEU A 128 3.16 -16.00 26.16
CA LEU A 128 3.38 -16.54 24.83
C LEU A 128 2.07 -16.90 24.11
N GLU A 129 1.13 -17.57 24.79
CA GLU A 129 -0.21 -17.88 24.26
C GLU A 129 -1.02 -16.60 23.96
N SER A 130 -0.97 -15.61 24.87
CA SER A 130 -1.67 -14.33 24.70
C SER A 130 -1.15 -13.54 23.50
N LEU A 131 0.17 -13.39 23.37
CA LEU A 131 0.79 -12.68 22.25
C LEU A 131 0.52 -13.40 20.92
N THR A 132 0.61 -14.73 20.92
CA THR A 132 0.29 -15.55 19.73
C THR A 132 -1.14 -15.29 19.27
N TYR A 133 -2.12 -15.35 20.17
CA TYR A 133 -3.52 -15.10 19.85
C TYR A 133 -3.76 -13.69 19.27
N ILE A 134 -3.13 -12.66 19.84
CA ILE A 134 -3.26 -11.28 19.34
C ILE A 134 -2.69 -11.14 17.93
N LEU A 135 -1.51 -11.70 17.68
CA LEU A 135 -0.80 -11.57 16.40
C LEU A 135 -1.45 -12.40 15.29
N GLU A 136 -1.90 -13.62 15.58
CA GLU A 136 -2.59 -14.46 14.60
C GLU A 136 -3.94 -13.86 14.17
N ARG A 137 -4.62 -13.13 15.05
CA ARG A 137 -5.85 -12.38 14.70
C ARG A 137 -5.62 -11.24 13.72
N GLU A 138 -4.40 -10.69 13.68
CA GLU A 138 -3.96 -9.68 12.70
C GLU A 138 -3.33 -10.32 11.45
N ASP A 139 -3.54 -11.63 11.25
CA ASP A 139 -3.11 -12.41 10.09
C ASP A 139 -1.59 -12.61 9.95
N TYR A 140 -0.84 -12.55 11.06
CA TYR A 140 0.59 -12.89 11.09
C TYR A 140 0.83 -14.40 11.28
N THR A 141 1.96 -14.91 10.80
CA THR A 141 2.42 -16.27 11.13
C THR A 141 3.28 -16.21 12.38
N VAL A 142 2.86 -16.85 13.46
CA VAL A 142 3.61 -16.82 14.72
C VAL A 142 4.46 -18.08 14.86
N VAL A 143 5.74 -17.87 15.17
CA VAL A 143 6.66 -18.91 15.64
C VAL A 143 6.94 -18.59 17.10
N THR A 144 6.87 -19.56 17.98
CA THR A 144 7.07 -19.34 19.41
C THR A 144 8.41 -19.90 19.87
N ALA A 145 8.98 -19.42 20.96
CA ALA A 145 10.13 -20.03 21.63
C ALA A 145 10.06 -19.76 23.14
N ARG A 146 10.46 -20.73 23.95
CA ARG A 146 10.41 -20.63 25.42
C ARG A 146 11.76 -20.31 26.06
N SER A 147 12.78 -20.09 25.24
CA SER A 147 14.14 -19.79 25.68
C SER A 147 14.92 -19.11 24.56
N GLY A 148 15.99 -18.38 24.91
CA GLY A 148 16.90 -17.79 23.92
C GLY A 148 17.60 -18.81 23.03
N ALA A 149 17.98 -19.98 23.56
CA ALA A 149 18.58 -21.05 22.77
C ALA A 149 17.64 -21.56 21.68
N GLU A 150 16.38 -21.82 22.04
CA GLU A 150 15.34 -22.23 21.08
C GLU A 150 15.06 -21.14 20.04
N ALA A 151 15.06 -19.86 20.46
CA ALA A 151 14.88 -18.73 19.56
C ALA A 151 16.00 -18.65 18.52
N ILE A 152 17.26 -18.82 18.93
CA ILE A 152 18.42 -18.81 18.04
C ILE A 152 18.37 -19.97 17.03
N ASP A 153 17.98 -21.17 17.45
CA ASP A 153 17.84 -22.30 16.51
C ASP A 153 16.68 -22.09 15.52
N LYS A 154 15.60 -21.43 15.95
CA LYS A 154 14.49 -21.04 15.07
C LYS A 154 14.92 -19.96 14.08
N LEU A 155 15.77 -19.01 14.45
CA LEU A 155 16.35 -18.02 13.54
C LEU A 155 17.26 -18.66 12.47
N LYS A 156 17.93 -19.78 12.77
CA LYS A 156 18.75 -20.52 11.79
C LYS A 156 17.91 -21.32 10.79
N THR A 157 16.77 -21.82 11.22
CA THR A 157 15.96 -22.80 10.46
C THR A 157 14.74 -22.18 9.79
N SER A 158 14.34 -20.97 10.17
CA SER A 158 13.19 -20.25 9.63
C SER A 158 13.55 -18.82 9.24
N ASP A 159 12.98 -18.35 8.14
CA ASP A 159 13.04 -16.95 7.75
C ASP A 159 12.06 -16.15 8.63
N ILE A 160 12.60 -15.37 9.57
CA ILE A 160 11.86 -14.60 10.58
C ILE A 160 11.91 -13.11 10.23
N ASP A 161 10.72 -12.51 10.15
CA ASP A 161 10.56 -11.11 9.81
C ASP A 161 10.86 -10.19 11.00
N LEU A 162 10.30 -10.54 12.14
CA LEU A 162 10.35 -9.77 13.39
C LEU A 162 10.51 -10.73 14.58
N VAL A 163 11.34 -10.35 15.54
CA VAL A 163 11.46 -11.02 16.84
C VAL A 163 10.82 -10.14 17.90
N ILE A 164 9.99 -10.73 18.75
CA ILE A 164 9.45 -10.13 19.97
C ILE A 164 9.96 -10.97 21.13
N THR A 165 10.76 -10.39 22.03
CA THR A 165 11.39 -11.14 23.14
C THR A 165 11.18 -10.45 24.47
N ASP A 166 10.98 -11.23 25.54
CA ASP A 166 11.19 -10.72 26.90
C ASP A 166 12.69 -10.43 27.12
N LEU A 167 12.98 -9.42 27.94
CA LEU A 167 14.34 -9.03 28.28
C LEU A 167 15.00 -9.99 29.27
N ILE A 168 14.23 -10.48 30.25
CA ILE A 168 14.73 -11.27 31.38
C ILE A 168 14.19 -12.69 31.24
N MET A 169 15.06 -13.66 30.93
CA MET A 169 14.69 -15.07 30.78
C MET A 169 15.84 -15.98 31.29
N GLY A 170 15.80 -16.39 32.56
CA GLY A 170 16.70 -17.42 33.09
C GLY A 170 18.20 -17.22 32.77
N GLU A 171 18.85 -18.22 32.15
CA GLU A 171 20.32 -18.25 31.90
C GLU A 171 20.78 -17.55 30.60
N ILE A 172 19.88 -17.18 29.68
CA ILE A 172 20.21 -16.46 28.43
C ILE A 172 19.29 -15.25 28.30
N ASP A 173 19.85 -14.06 28.51
CA ASP A 173 19.12 -12.80 28.44
C ASP A 173 18.66 -12.47 27.01
N GLY A 174 17.53 -11.76 26.89
CA GLY A 174 17.01 -11.25 25.61
C GLY A 174 18.03 -10.40 24.83
N THR A 175 19.06 -9.90 25.51
CA THR A 175 20.22 -9.20 24.93
C THR A 175 21.06 -10.08 23.99
N ALA A 176 21.20 -11.37 24.27
CA ALA A 176 21.91 -12.31 23.39
C ALA A 176 21.14 -12.53 22.08
N ILE A 177 19.81 -12.56 22.14
CA ILE A 177 18.95 -12.66 20.96
C ILE A 177 19.08 -11.41 20.09
N ILE A 178 19.07 -10.22 20.69
CA ILE A 178 19.31 -8.96 19.98
C ILE A 178 20.65 -9.01 19.23
N GLN A 179 21.72 -9.36 19.94
CA GLN A 179 23.07 -9.33 19.38
C GLN A 179 23.24 -10.33 18.25
N GLU A 180 22.76 -11.57 18.42
CA GLU A 180 22.78 -12.60 17.38
C GLU A 180 21.92 -12.20 16.18
N THR A 181 20.69 -11.69 16.43
CA THR A 181 19.77 -11.28 15.37
C THR A 181 20.37 -10.16 14.54
N ILE A 182 20.87 -9.11 15.17
CA ILE A 182 21.40 -7.93 14.48
C ILE A 182 22.72 -8.25 13.76
N SER A 183 23.57 -9.09 14.35
CA SER A 183 24.85 -9.45 13.74
C SER A 183 24.73 -10.39 12.54
N LYS A 184 23.80 -11.35 12.58
CA LYS A 184 23.70 -12.41 11.54
C LYS A 184 22.50 -12.24 10.62
N TYR A 185 21.46 -11.53 11.07
CA TYR A 185 20.20 -11.33 10.37
C TYR A 185 19.82 -9.83 10.34
N PRO A 186 20.61 -8.98 9.66
CA PRO A 186 20.45 -7.52 9.69
C PRO A 186 19.10 -7.03 9.13
N GLY A 187 18.39 -7.87 8.37
CA GLY A 187 17.04 -7.59 7.87
C GLY A 187 15.93 -7.91 8.87
N THR A 188 16.21 -8.61 9.98
CA THR A 188 15.22 -8.99 11.00
C THR A 188 15.15 -7.91 12.07
N ARG A 189 13.93 -7.47 12.40
CA ARG A 189 13.70 -6.46 13.44
C ARG A 189 13.52 -7.13 14.79
N VAL A 190 13.84 -6.40 15.86
CA VAL A 190 13.68 -6.90 17.24
C VAL A 190 12.88 -5.87 18.04
N ILE A 191 11.76 -6.30 18.61
CA ILE A 191 11.00 -5.57 19.63
C ILE A 191 11.21 -6.31 20.95
N MET A 192 11.34 -5.56 22.04
CA MET A 192 11.43 -6.16 23.37
C MET A 192 10.20 -5.88 24.20
N ILE A 193 9.87 -6.81 25.10
CA ILE A 193 8.85 -6.63 26.14
C ILE A 193 9.59 -6.62 27.48
N THR A 194 9.23 -5.71 28.39
CA THR A 194 9.98 -5.51 29.64
C THR A 194 9.04 -5.29 30.83
N GLY A 195 9.26 -5.95 31.97
CA GLY A 195 8.41 -5.78 33.18
C GLY A 195 8.93 -4.77 34.23
N TYR A 196 10.23 -4.48 34.21
CA TYR A 196 10.91 -3.58 35.15
C TYR A 196 12.08 -2.86 34.47
N ALA A 197 11.87 -2.26 33.29
CA ALA A 197 12.93 -1.49 32.68
C ALA A 197 13.23 -0.24 33.51
N THR A 198 14.48 -0.09 33.94
CA THR A 198 15.02 1.25 34.16
C THR A 198 15.20 1.91 32.79
N VAL A 199 15.09 3.24 32.72
CA VAL A 199 15.33 4.01 31.47
C VAL A 199 16.65 3.57 30.81
N ASP A 200 17.67 3.25 31.61
CA ASP A 200 18.98 2.82 31.14
C ASP A 200 18.94 1.49 30.35
N THR A 201 18.17 0.50 30.81
CA THR A 201 18.05 -0.81 30.12
C THR A 201 17.33 -0.70 28.78
N ALA A 202 16.29 0.13 28.71
CA ALA A 202 15.56 0.40 27.47
C ALA A 202 16.45 1.16 26.46
N VAL A 203 17.19 2.16 26.91
CA VAL A 203 18.14 2.92 26.07
C VAL A 203 19.27 2.02 25.57
N GLN A 204 19.79 1.14 26.41
CA GLN A 204 20.85 0.20 26.02
C GLN A 204 20.39 -0.73 24.90
N ALA A 205 19.16 -1.24 24.97
CA ALA A 205 18.64 -2.12 23.94
C ALA A 205 18.46 -1.43 22.58
N LEU A 206 17.99 -0.19 22.57
CA LEU A 206 17.92 0.61 21.35
C LEU A 206 19.33 0.86 20.77
N ARG A 207 20.33 1.13 21.63
CA ARG A 207 21.74 1.27 21.20
C ARG A 207 22.32 -0.02 20.62
N MET A 208 21.88 -1.17 21.10
CA MET A 208 22.26 -2.47 20.52
C MET A 208 21.59 -2.73 19.17
N GLY A 209 20.62 -1.89 18.77
CA GLY A 209 19.93 -1.89 17.48
C GLY A 209 18.56 -2.57 17.52
N ALA A 210 17.98 -2.79 18.70
CA ALA A 210 16.57 -3.12 18.81
C ALA A 210 15.73 -1.99 18.18
N PHE A 211 14.64 -2.36 17.52
CA PHE A 211 13.74 -1.42 16.87
C PHE A 211 12.93 -0.61 17.90
N HIS A 212 12.36 -1.31 18.87
CA HIS A 212 11.52 -0.69 19.91
C HIS A 212 11.46 -1.57 21.17
N TYR A 213 10.88 -1.03 22.24
CA TYR A 213 10.57 -1.76 23.47
C TYR A 213 9.15 -1.44 23.94
N ILE A 214 8.52 -2.37 24.63
CA ILE A 214 7.15 -2.28 25.16
C ILE A 214 7.20 -2.60 26.65
N GLU A 215 6.53 -1.79 27.47
CA GLU A 215 6.42 -2.02 28.91
C GLU A 215 5.28 -3.01 29.23
N LYS A 216 5.50 -3.92 30.19
CA LYS A 216 4.44 -4.76 30.78
C LYS A 216 3.67 -3.90 31.79
N PRO A 217 2.32 -4.00 31.86
CA PRO A 217 1.47 -4.90 31.08
C PRO A 217 1.33 -4.46 29.62
N VAL A 218 1.50 -5.41 28.70
CA VAL A 218 1.45 -5.15 27.25
C VAL A 218 0.04 -4.72 26.84
N ARG A 219 -0.08 -3.49 26.34
CA ARG A 219 -1.31 -2.98 25.73
C ARG A 219 -1.38 -3.43 24.28
N VAL A 220 -2.56 -3.87 23.83
CA VAL A 220 -2.76 -4.40 22.47
C VAL A 220 -2.42 -3.36 21.41
N ASP A 221 -2.88 -2.11 21.58
CA ASP A 221 -2.62 -1.04 20.61
C ASP A 221 -1.12 -0.73 20.48
N ASP A 222 -0.39 -0.72 21.59
CA ASP A 222 1.05 -0.42 21.62
C ASP A 222 1.86 -1.56 20.98
N LEU A 223 1.47 -2.82 21.23
CA LEU A 223 2.03 -3.98 20.54
C LEU A 223 1.81 -3.91 19.03
N LEU A 224 0.56 -3.72 18.60
CA LEU A 224 0.21 -3.77 17.19
C LEU A 224 0.81 -2.60 16.41
N SER A 225 0.83 -1.40 16.99
CA SER A 225 1.49 -0.24 16.38
C SER A 225 3.00 -0.47 16.23
N SER A 226 3.68 -0.93 17.28
CA SER A 226 5.11 -1.23 17.25
C SER A 226 5.47 -2.31 16.22
N VAL A 227 4.68 -3.38 16.16
CA VAL A 227 4.84 -4.46 15.17
C VAL A 227 4.64 -3.91 13.75
N LYS A 228 3.58 -3.12 13.52
CA LYS A 228 3.29 -2.51 12.22
C LYS A 228 4.45 -1.61 11.80
N ASP A 229 4.99 -0.78 12.68
CA ASP A 229 6.10 0.12 12.36
C ASP A 229 7.43 -0.61 12.14
N ALA A 230 7.70 -1.67 12.89
CA ALA A 230 8.89 -2.51 12.69
C ALA A 230 8.86 -3.20 11.33
N LEU A 231 7.74 -3.85 11.01
CA LEU A 231 7.54 -4.51 9.72
C LEU A 231 7.52 -3.51 8.58
N ARG A 232 6.87 -2.35 8.75
CA ARG A 232 6.96 -1.22 7.80
C ARG A 232 8.41 -0.85 7.55
N GLN A 233 9.23 -0.64 8.58
CA GLN A 233 10.64 -0.29 8.40
C GLN A 233 11.45 -1.42 7.76
N LYS A 234 11.16 -2.69 8.08
CA LYS A 234 11.79 -3.85 7.44
C LYS A 234 11.52 -3.90 5.93
N TYR A 235 10.25 -3.81 5.56
CA TYR A 235 9.84 -3.81 4.15
C TYR A 235 10.18 -2.49 3.45
N SER A 236 10.38 -1.40 4.19
CA SER A 236 10.84 -0.11 3.66
C SER A 236 12.35 -0.07 3.42
N ASN A 237 13.17 -0.71 4.26
CA ASN A 237 14.63 -0.71 4.12
C ASN A 237 15.14 -1.54 2.93
N GLY A 238 14.25 -2.13 2.13
CA GLY A 238 14.60 -2.98 1.00
C GLY A 238 14.14 -2.53 -0.39
N LYS A 239 13.27 -1.52 -0.54
CA LYS A 239 12.70 -1.24 -1.87
C LYS A 239 12.55 0.27 -2.11
N ARG A 240 13.35 0.75 -3.06
CA ARG A 240 12.87 1.78 -4.00
C ARG A 240 11.60 1.21 -4.61
N ASN A 241 10.45 1.79 -4.27
CA ASN A 241 9.15 1.14 -4.38
C ASN A 241 8.44 1.41 -5.71
N VAL A 242 8.98 2.33 -6.49
CA VAL A 242 8.40 2.75 -7.76
C VAL A 242 9.52 2.80 -8.79
N LEU A 243 9.37 2.06 -9.88
CA LEU A 243 10.31 2.12 -11.00
C LEU A 243 10.23 3.49 -11.66
N CYS A 244 11.38 4.09 -11.95
CA CYS A 244 11.49 5.31 -12.72
C CYS A 244 12.26 5.02 -14.02
N PHE A 245 11.58 5.13 -15.16
CA PHE A 245 12.21 5.04 -16.47
C PHE A 245 12.74 6.42 -16.85
N GLU A 246 14.07 6.54 -16.83
CA GLU A 246 14.81 7.75 -17.17
C GLU A 246 15.31 7.66 -18.61
N GLY A 247 14.97 8.64 -19.45
CA GLY A 247 15.40 8.67 -20.84
C GLY A 247 14.57 9.61 -21.73
N PRO A 248 15.07 9.91 -22.94
CA PRO A 248 14.50 10.97 -23.79
C PRO A 248 13.22 10.56 -24.55
N SER A 249 12.94 9.26 -24.70
CA SER A 249 11.80 8.79 -25.50
C SER A 249 10.62 8.35 -24.62
N ARG A 250 9.66 9.25 -24.46
CA ARG A 250 8.40 8.97 -23.75
C ARG A 250 7.62 7.84 -24.42
N GLU A 251 7.55 7.82 -25.75
CA GLU A 251 6.82 6.78 -26.48
C GLU A 251 7.42 5.39 -26.26
N ALA A 252 8.75 5.28 -26.20
CA ALA A 252 9.43 4.01 -25.92
C ALA A 252 9.10 3.51 -24.50
N HIS A 253 9.11 4.40 -23.51
CA HIS A 253 8.73 4.05 -22.13
C HIS A 253 7.28 3.56 -22.06
N ILE A 254 6.33 4.29 -22.64
CA ILE A 254 4.90 3.93 -22.61
C ILE A 254 4.69 2.57 -23.31
N SER A 255 5.31 2.37 -24.46
CA SER A 255 5.26 1.09 -25.19
C SER A 255 5.79 -0.07 -24.34
N LEU A 256 6.94 0.12 -23.68
CA LEU A 256 7.53 -0.86 -22.77
C LEU A 256 6.60 -1.17 -21.59
N GLY A 257 6.08 -0.14 -20.91
CA GLY A 257 5.14 -0.29 -19.80
C GLY A 257 3.87 -1.05 -20.18
N LYS A 258 3.33 -0.78 -21.38
CA LYS A 258 2.16 -1.49 -21.91
C LYS A 258 2.45 -2.97 -22.18
N MET A 259 3.61 -3.29 -22.75
CA MET A 259 4.02 -4.69 -22.96
C MET A 259 4.22 -5.43 -21.63
N ILE A 260 4.83 -4.77 -20.64
CA ILE A 260 4.98 -5.30 -19.28
C ILE A 260 3.60 -5.56 -18.67
N ALA A 261 2.66 -4.62 -18.74
CA ALA A 261 1.31 -4.80 -18.21
C ALA A 261 0.59 -6.01 -18.82
N ILE A 262 0.74 -6.24 -20.14
CA ILE A 262 0.19 -7.43 -20.81
C ILE A 262 0.80 -8.72 -20.26
N ALA A 263 2.13 -8.78 -20.09
CA ALA A 263 2.80 -9.96 -19.55
C ALA A 263 2.45 -10.20 -18.06
N LEU A 264 2.12 -9.14 -17.32
CA LEU A 264 1.70 -9.24 -15.92
C LEU A 264 0.18 -9.49 -15.76
N ASP A 265 -0.57 -9.64 -16.85
CA ASP A 265 -2.04 -9.77 -16.86
C ASP A 265 -2.76 -8.63 -16.12
N ARG A 266 -2.28 -7.39 -16.33
CA ARG A 266 -2.81 -6.19 -15.67
C ARG A 266 -3.36 -5.21 -16.68
N LYS A 267 -4.41 -4.47 -16.27
CA LYS A 267 -4.88 -3.31 -17.02
C LYS A 267 -3.78 -2.26 -17.07
N PHE A 268 -3.57 -1.66 -18.23
CA PHE A 268 -2.59 -0.58 -18.42
C PHE A 268 -3.30 0.76 -18.42
N ILE A 269 -2.83 1.68 -17.58
CA ILE A 269 -3.30 3.06 -17.50
C ILE A 269 -2.10 3.95 -17.75
N ASN A 270 -2.27 4.96 -18.60
CA ASN A 270 -1.23 5.95 -18.90
C ASN A 270 -1.77 7.34 -18.59
N MET A 271 -1.02 8.10 -17.78
CA MET A 271 -1.46 9.37 -17.25
C MET A 271 -0.29 10.36 -17.21
N SER A 272 -0.50 11.55 -17.76
CA SER A 272 0.48 12.62 -17.69
C SER A 272 0.37 13.39 -16.38
N LEU A 273 1.49 13.51 -15.65
CA LEU A 273 1.54 14.32 -14.43
C LEU A 273 1.62 15.82 -14.73
N SER A 274 2.14 16.21 -15.90
CA SER A 274 2.20 17.61 -16.33
C SER A 274 0.80 18.20 -16.59
N GLU A 275 -0.21 17.36 -16.82
CA GLU A 275 -1.60 17.81 -16.90
C GLU A 275 -2.20 18.13 -15.53
N MET A 276 -1.59 17.64 -14.45
CA MET A 276 -2.03 17.90 -13.09
C MET A 276 -1.47 19.23 -12.61
N LYS A 277 -2.36 20.18 -12.33
CA LYS A 277 -1.99 21.55 -11.92
C LYS A 277 -2.32 21.83 -10.47
N VAL A 278 -3.18 21.03 -9.86
CA VAL A 278 -3.70 21.26 -8.51
C VAL A 278 -3.85 19.95 -7.76
N GLU A 279 -3.75 20.01 -6.43
CA GLU A 279 -3.93 18.87 -5.52
C GLU A 279 -5.24 18.11 -5.76
N SER A 280 -6.33 18.83 -6.05
CA SER A 280 -7.64 18.22 -6.27
C SER A 280 -7.73 17.34 -7.52
N GLU A 281 -6.77 17.41 -8.44
CA GLU A 281 -6.70 16.47 -9.55
C GLU A 281 -6.11 15.11 -9.14
N VAL A 282 -5.34 15.05 -8.04
CA VAL A 282 -4.81 13.78 -7.53
C VAL A 282 -5.77 13.15 -6.53
N ILE A 283 -6.23 13.93 -5.54
CA ILE A 283 -7.00 13.43 -4.39
C ILE A 283 -8.46 13.90 -4.37
N GLY A 284 -8.94 14.54 -5.43
CA GLY A 284 -10.34 14.94 -5.57
C GLY A 284 -10.77 16.17 -4.76
N LEU A 285 -12.05 16.49 -4.88
CA LEU A 285 -12.76 17.52 -4.11
C LEU A 285 -13.88 16.87 -3.30
N GLY A 286 -14.01 17.31 -2.05
CA GLY A 286 -15.05 16.82 -1.14
C GLY A 286 -16.46 17.02 -1.69
N ARG A 287 -17.37 16.11 -1.31
CA ARG A 287 -18.76 16.05 -1.79
C ARG A 287 -19.60 17.31 -1.57
N THR A 288 -19.18 18.17 -0.65
CA THR A 288 -19.84 19.44 -0.33
C THR A 288 -19.33 20.62 -1.17
N ALA A 289 -18.28 20.43 -1.98
CA ALA A 289 -17.76 21.44 -2.87
C ALA A 289 -18.69 21.63 -4.08
N GLU A 290 -18.65 22.83 -4.68
CA GLU A 290 -19.42 23.16 -5.89
C GLU A 290 -19.05 22.24 -7.08
N ASP A 291 -17.75 21.98 -7.25
CA ASP A 291 -17.20 21.10 -8.29
C ASP A 291 -16.77 19.72 -7.74
N ALA A 292 -17.53 19.18 -6.79
CA ALA A 292 -17.21 17.90 -6.15
C ALA A 292 -16.98 16.78 -7.17
N ARG A 293 -15.76 16.22 -7.16
CA ARG A 293 -15.34 15.15 -8.08
C ARG A 293 -14.21 14.32 -7.48
N PRO A 294 -14.10 13.03 -7.84
CA PRO A 294 -12.96 12.20 -7.48
C PRO A 294 -11.66 12.71 -8.13
N GLY A 295 -10.53 12.34 -7.55
CA GLY A 295 -9.21 12.52 -8.12
C GLY A 295 -8.97 11.55 -9.29
N ARG A 296 -8.03 11.93 -10.18
CA ARG A 296 -7.74 11.19 -11.42
C ARG A 296 -7.27 9.76 -11.17
N ILE A 297 -6.53 9.50 -10.08
CA ILE A 297 -6.05 8.13 -9.77
C ILE A 297 -7.23 7.18 -9.55
N ILE A 298 -8.18 7.58 -8.70
CA ILE A 298 -9.39 6.80 -8.42
C ILE A 298 -10.27 6.69 -9.66
N ASP A 299 -10.40 7.77 -10.43
CA ASP A 299 -11.27 7.77 -11.61
C ASP A 299 -10.73 6.87 -12.73
N GLU A 300 -9.42 6.86 -12.97
CA GLU A 300 -8.81 5.93 -13.92
C GLU A 300 -8.91 4.47 -13.46
N ILE A 301 -8.82 4.20 -12.15
CA ILE A 301 -9.05 2.86 -11.58
C ILE A 301 -10.48 2.40 -11.85
N ARG A 302 -11.47 3.28 -11.62
CA ARG A 302 -12.88 3.03 -11.93
C ARG A 302 -13.06 2.73 -13.42
N LEU A 303 -12.49 3.55 -14.29
CA LEU A 303 -12.57 3.40 -15.74
C LEU A 303 -11.93 2.10 -16.24
N ALA A 304 -10.78 1.72 -15.69
CA ALA A 304 -10.11 0.48 -16.02
C ALA A 304 -10.84 -0.77 -15.50
N GLY A 305 -11.65 -0.61 -14.44
CA GLY A 305 -12.42 -1.68 -13.82
C GLY A 305 -11.55 -2.72 -13.10
N ALA A 306 -10.36 -2.33 -12.65
CA ALA A 306 -9.42 -3.20 -11.93
C ALA A 306 -8.81 -2.46 -10.73
N ALA A 307 -8.69 -3.12 -9.58
CA ALA A 307 -8.09 -2.55 -8.36
C ALA A 307 -6.55 -2.60 -8.37
N ASP A 308 -5.99 -3.34 -9.32
CA ASP A 308 -4.58 -3.69 -9.43
C ASP A 308 -3.99 -3.41 -10.84
N PRO A 309 -4.28 -2.27 -11.49
CA PRO A 309 -3.68 -1.92 -12.77
C PRO A 309 -2.17 -1.63 -12.64
N LEU A 310 -1.51 -1.57 -13.79
CA LEU A 310 -0.21 -0.93 -13.96
C LEU A 310 -0.44 0.51 -14.45
N PHE A 311 -0.04 1.48 -13.63
CA PHE A 311 -0.02 2.90 -13.98
C PHE A 311 1.36 3.28 -14.53
N MET A 312 1.33 3.93 -15.69
CA MET A 312 2.45 4.70 -16.21
C MET A 312 2.18 6.18 -15.97
N LEU A 313 2.98 6.82 -15.13
CA LEU A 313 2.89 8.24 -14.80
C LEU A 313 3.99 9.03 -15.50
N GLU A 314 3.62 9.92 -16.41
CA GLU A 314 4.58 10.59 -17.27
C GLU A 314 5.06 11.94 -16.74
N GLY A 315 6.36 12.22 -16.90
CA GLY A 315 6.93 13.56 -16.76
C GLY A 315 7.07 14.04 -15.32
N LEU A 316 7.47 13.15 -14.40
CA LEU A 316 7.58 13.46 -12.97
C LEU A 316 8.57 14.61 -12.68
N ASP A 317 9.61 14.72 -13.48
CA ASP A 317 10.65 15.75 -13.43
C ASP A 317 10.16 17.15 -13.80
N THR A 318 9.14 17.25 -14.65
CA THR A 318 8.60 18.54 -15.13
C THR A 318 7.31 18.97 -14.43
N ALA A 319 6.56 18.01 -13.89
CA ALA A 319 5.22 18.25 -13.35
C ALA A 319 5.18 19.20 -12.13
N ALA A 320 6.25 19.26 -11.33
CA ALA A 320 6.27 20.06 -10.11
C ALA A 320 6.24 21.58 -10.37
N GLY A 321 6.73 22.05 -11.52
CA GLY A 321 6.92 23.49 -11.79
C GLY A 321 5.60 24.27 -11.93
N ASP A 322 4.60 23.65 -12.55
CA ASP A 322 3.28 24.26 -12.82
C ASP A 322 2.22 23.90 -11.76
N PHE A 323 2.59 23.13 -10.74
CA PHE A 323 1.67 22.62 -9.74
C PHE A 323 1.43 23.62 -8.60
N SER A 324 0.16 23.87 -8.29
CA SER A 324 -0.24 24.68 -7.15
C SER A 324 -0.41 23.80 -5.90
N GLY A 325 0.47 23.98 -4.92
CA GLY A 325 0.48 23.24 -3.66
C GLY A 325 1.74 22.38 -3.49
N ASP A 326 1.67 21.40 -2.58
CA ASP A 326 2.78 20.47 -2.33
C ASP A 326 2.65 19.21 -3.20
N PHE A 327 3.20 19.27 -4.41
CA PHE A 327 3.19 18.17 -5.37
C PHE A 327 3.77 16.87 -4.81
N SER A 328 4.90 16.96 -4.10
CA SER A 328 5.58 15.80 -3.51
C SER A 328 4.71 15.12 -2.47
N SER A 329 4.17 15.88 -1.51
CA SER A 329 3.35 15.32 -0.43
C SER A 329 2.13 14.59 -0.97
N VAL A 330 1.45 15.19 -1.95
CA VAL A 330 0.23 14.66 -2.55
C VAL A 330 0.51 13.37 -3.32
N LEU A 331 1.56 13.34 -4.16
CA LEU A 331 1.93 12.11 -4.87
C LEU A 331 2.46 11.02 -3.94
N MET A 332 3.13 11.38 -2.84
CA MET A 332 3.59 10.42 -1.85
C MET A 332 2.45 9.65 -1.18
N GLU A 333 1.24 10.22 -1.11
CA GLU A 333 0.06 9.52 -0.60
C GLU A 333 -0.29 8.29 -1.47
N ALA A 334 -0.17 8.41 -2.79
CA ALA A 334 -0.46 7.33 -3.73
C ALA A 334 0.75 6.42 -4.01
N LEU A 335 1.96 6.99 -4.12
CA LEU A 335 3.15 6.27 -4.56
C LEU A 335 3.88 5.53 -3.43
N SER A 336 3.75 5.99 -2.19
CA SER A 336 4.45 5.36 -1.06
C SER A 336 3.69 4.13 -0.57
N PRO A 337 4.30 2.93 -0.51
CA PRO A 337 3.66 1.73 0.06
C PRO A 337 3.25 1.86 1.52
N LEU A 338 3.84 2.81 2.25
CA LEU A 338 3.49 3.10 3.64
C LEU A 338 2.15 3.82 3.77
N ARG A 339 1.74 4.54 2.72
CA ARG A 339 0.55 5.42 2.71
C ARG A 339 -0.55 4.86 1.82
N ASN A 340 -0.17 4.25 0.69
CA ASN A 340 -1.08 3.90 -0.39
C ASN A 340 -2.12 2.82 -0.05
N ARG A 341 -1.89 2.02 1.01
CA ARG A 341 -2.89 1.07 1.54
C ARG A 341 -4.15 1.73 2.09
N ASN A 342 -4.01 2.97 2.57
CA ASN A 342 -5.09 3.77 3.14
C ASN A 342 -5.23 5.09 2.39
N PHE A 343 -4.99 5.09 1.07
CA PHE A 343 -5.12 6.29 0.24
C PHE A 343 -6.55 6.84 0.37
N THR A 344 -6.68 8.13 0.69
CA THR A 344 -7.99 8.73 0.97
C THR A 344 -8.28 9.85 -0.02
N ASP A 345 -9.09 9.55 -1.02
CA ASP A 345 -9.65 10.55 -1.91
C ASP A 345 -10.73 11.38 -1.19
N ARG A 346 -10.66 12.71 -1.30
CA ARG A 346 -11.54 13.67 -0.63
C ARG A 346 -13.01 13.50 -1.04
N TYR A 347 -13.28 13.06 -2.27
CA TYR A 347 -14.63 12.77 -2.73
C TYR A 347 -15.15 11.46 -2.13
N LEU A 348 -14.32 10.41 -2.10
CA LEU A 348 -14.69 9.11 -1.54
C LEU A 348 -14.90 9.17 -0.03
N ASP A 349 -14.00 9.88 0.67
CA ASP A 349 -13.99 10.06 2.12
C ASP A 349 -13.94 8.71 2.88
N VAL A 350 -13.33 7.71 2.23
CA VAL A 350 -13.06 6.37 2.75
C VAL A 350 -11.73 5.88 2.18
N PRO A 351 -10.97 5.03 2.90
CA PRO A 351 -9.70 4.51 2.40
C PRO A 351 -9.91 3.57 1.21
N PHE A 352 -9.06 3.72 0.20
CA PHE A 352 -8.93 2.80 -0.94
C PHE A 352 -7.52 2.19 -0.95
N ASP A 353 -7.42 0.86 -1.06
CA ASP A 353 -6.14 0.16 -1.02
C ASP A 353 -5.46 0.14 -2.40
N LEU A 354 -4.49 1.03 -2.59
CA LEU A 354 -3.67 1.10 -3.81
C LEU A 354 -2.46 0.15 -3.78
N SER A 355 -2.26 -0.67 -2.75
CA SER A 355 -1.10 -1.57 -2.69
C SER A 355 -1.09 -2.66 -3.77
N GLY A 356 -2.22 -2.91 -4.42
CA GLY A 356 -2.30 -3.78 -5.59
C GLY A 356 -1.84 -3.10 -6.88
N VAL A 357 -1.75 -1.77 -6.92
CA VAL A 357 -1.39 -1.00 -8.11
C VAL A 357 0.12 -1.01 -8.31
N ILE A 358 0.56 -1.26 -9.55
CA ILE A 358 1.98 -1.10 -9.93
C ILE A 358 2.15 0.28 -10.53
N PHE A 359 2.95 1.12 -9.89
CA PHE A 359 3.32 2.42 -10.44
C PHE A 359 4.69 2.35 -11.12
N ILE A 360 4.76 2.84 -12.36
CA ILE A 360 5.99 3.15 -13.07
C ILE A 360 5.92 4.63 -13.42
N VAL A 361 6.95 5.39 -13.06
CA VAL A 361 7.06 6.82 -13.42
C VAL A 361 8.06 6.99 -14.54
N THR A 362 7.91 8.04 -15.34
CA THR A 362 8.91 8.43 -16.34
C THR A 362 9.47 9.81 -16.04
N ALA A 363 10.73 10.01 -16.40
CA ALA A 363 11.42 11.28 -16.35
C ALA A 363 12.40 11.39 -17.53
N GLU A 364 12.64 12.59 -18.02
CA GLU A 364 13.74 12.83 -18.95
C GLU A 364 15.06 12.92 -18.18
N ASP A 365 15.04 13.61 -17.03
CA ASP A 365 16.16 13.71 -16.11
C ASP A 365 15.71 13.52 -14.65
N ALA A 366 16.13 12.40 -14.05
CA ALA A 366 15.74 12.06 -12.69
C ALA A 366 16.35 13.00 -11.63
N GLU A 367 17.40 13.75 -11.96
CA GLU A 367 18.00 14.74 -11.05
C GLU A 367 17.11 15.96 -10.81
N ASN A 368 16.11 16.20 -11.67
CA ASN A 368 15.14 17.29 -11.51
C ASN A 368 13.95 16.91 -10.60
N ILE A 369 13.80 15.64 -10.23
CA ILE A 369 12.71 15.17 -9.37
C ILE A 369 12.97 15.58 -7.92
N GLN A 370 11.98 16.16 -7.24
CA GLN A 370 12.10 16.57 -5.83
C GLN A 370 12.55 15.42 -4.91
N SER A 371 13.45 15.70 -3.96
CA SER A 371 14.10 14.68 -3.12
C SER A 371 13.13 13.68 -2.44
N PRO A 372 12.00 14.10 -1.83
CA PRO A 372 11.08 13.17 -1.18
C PRO A 372 10.53 12.09 -2.12
N LEU A 373 10.25 12.46 -3.38
CA LEU A 373 9.83 11.52 -4.40
C LEU A 373 11.03 10.70 -4.89
N ARG A 374 12.16 11.34 -5.17
CA ARG A 374 13.37 10.66 -5.66
C ARG A 374 13.84 9.54 -4.74
N ASP A 375 13.71 9.71 -3.42
CA ASP A 375 14.14 8.74 -2.41
C ASP A 375 13.35 7.42 -2.46
N ILE A 376 12.14 7.43 -3.03
CA ILE A 376 11.33 6.21 -3.22
C ILE A 376 11.47 5.59 -4.62
N LEU A 377 12.23 6.21 -5.53
CA LEU A 377 12.34 5.77 -6.93
C LEU A 377 13.50 4.82 -7.19
N GLU A 378 13.23 3.81 -8.02
CA GLU A 378 14.26 2.98 -8.65
C GLU A 378 14.53 3.47 -10.06
N VAL A 379 15.49 4.37 -10.17
CA VAL A 379 15.88 4.94 -11.46
C VAL A 379 16.61 3.91 -12.32
N VAL A 380 16.06 3.70 -13.52
CA VAL A 380 16.58 2.86 -14.58
C VAL A 380 16.72 3.70 -15.84
N LYS A 381 17.95 3.81 -16.34
CA LYS A 381 18.28 4.52 -17.58
C LYS A 381 17.96 3.64 -18.78
N LEU A 382 17.13 4.14 -19.71
CA LEU A 382 16.65 3.41 -20.89
C LEU A 382 17.09 4.03 -22.21
#